data_AF-A0AAD8RN35-F1
#
_entry.id   AF-A0AAD8RN35-F1
#
_cell.length_a   1.000
_cell.length_b   1.000
_cell.length_c   1.000
_cell.angle_alpha   90.00
_cell.angle_beta   90.00
_cell.angle_gamma   90.00
#
_symmetry.space_group_name_H-M   'P 1'
#
loop_
_entity.id
_entity.type
_entity.pdbx_description
1 polymer ?
#
loop_
_entity_poly.entity_id
_entity_poly.type
_entity_poly.pdbx_seq_one_letter_code
_entity_poly.pdbx_strand_id
1 'polypeptide(L)'
;MEAQQSGMADLAARLTKLLADKNSKSNLVFSPLSIYAVLALLAAGAGAATLEEVLRVLGARSRRELEDSVARLRDGPLRDMSESGGPSVAFAYGVWSDLTRPMKPAYRDTVVGTYKAEASVVDFLNDPEQAARQINTWVAEATMNLITSVVPPRSLDPNTRLVLANAVYFKGKWNLAFDERQTTNKPFYRLDGTAVNVPFMTNYSRHYIAEHDGFMVLKLRYKSSPCTRLHHCMCIFLPDSLDGLGSTTRKTGFR
;
A
#
# COMPACT_ATOMS: atom_id res chain seq x y z
N MET A 1 -26.16 -13.80 6.14
CA MET A 1 -25.22 -13.19 7.09
C MET A 1 -24.26 -12.37 6.24
N GLU A 2 -24.63 -11.11 5.97
CA GLU A 2 -23.83 -10.21 5.15
C GLU A 2 -22.47 -10.02 5.82
N ALA A 3 -21.41 -10.40 5.12
CA ALA A 3 -20.06 -10.13 5.58
C ALA A 3 -19.91 -8.61 5.60
N GLN A 4 -19.95 -8.02 6.79
CA GLN A 4 -19.66 -6.61 6.98
C GLN A 4 -18.27 -6.35 6.40
N GLN A 5 -18.24 -5.69 5.25
CA GLN A 5 -17.03 -5.32 4.55
C GLN A 5 -16.20 -4.43 5.49
N SER A 6 -14.95 -4.80 5.74
CA SER A 6 -14.04 -4.01 6.56
C SER A 6 -13.86 -2.62 5.92
N GLY A 7 -13.92 -1.53 6.69
CA GLY A 7 -13.73 -0.17 6.16
C GLY A 7 -12.44 0.01 5.35
N MET A 8 -11.40 -0.80 5.63
CA MET A 8 -10.17 -0.90 4.84
C MET A 8 -10.39 -1.46 3.43
N ALA A 9 -11.25 -2.47 3.28
CA ALA A 9 -11.56 -3.06 1.98
C ALA A 9 -12.31 -2.05 1.10
N ASP A 10 -13.25 -1.31 1.69
CA ASP A 10 -13.99 -0.27 0.97
C ASP A 10 -13.10 0.92 0.60
N LEU A 11 -12.16 1.30 1.47
CA LEU A 11 -11.14 2.29 1.12
C LEU A 11 -10.27 1.81 -0.04
N ALA A 12 -9.80 0.56 0.00
CA ALA A 12 -9.01 -0.03 -1.08
C ALA A 12 -9.75 -0.02 -2.41
N ALA A 13 -11.04 -0.38 -2.38
CA ALA A 13 -11.95 -0.35 -3.51
C ALA A 13 -12.07 1.05 -4.13
N ARG A 14 -12.46 2.04 -3.32
CA ARG A 14 -12.59 3.44 -3.77
C ARG A 14 -11.29 4.01 -4.32
N LEU A 15 -10.16 3.77 -3.64
CA LEU A 15 -8.84 4.24 -4.09
C LEU A 15 -8.43 3.57 -5.41
N THR A 16 -8.66 2.26 -5.56
CA THR A 16 -8.34 1.53 -6.79
C THR A 16 -9.06 2.15 -7.97
N LYS A 17 -10.37 2.43 -7.83
CA LYS A 17 -11.15 3.09 -8.88
C LYS A 17 -10.59 4.47 -9.21
N LEU A 18 -10.43 5.33 -8.20
CA LEU A 18 -9.96 6.71 -8.39
C LEU A 18 -8.58 6.78 -9.05
N LEU A 19 -7.67 5.89 -8.66
CA LEU A 19 -6.32 5.86 -9.20
C LEU A 19 -6.27 5.23 -10.59
N ALA A 20 -7.05 4.17 -10.86
CA ALA A 20 -7.14 3.54 -12.17
C ALA A 20 -7.74 4.49 -13.22
N ASP A 21 -8.80 5.22 -12.88
CA ASP A 21 -9.43 6.21 -13.77
C ASP A 21 -8.45 7.33 -14.18
N LYS A 22 -7.55 7.71 -13.26
CA LYS A 22 -6.50 8.71 -13.51
C LYS A 22 -5.27 8.16 -14.26
N ASN A 23 -5.06 6.84 -14.27
CA ASN A 23 -3.83 6.20 -14.76
C ASN A 23 -4.13 5.09 -15.78
N SER A 24 -5.01 5.37 -16.75
CA SER A 24 -5.53 4.36 -17.69
C SER A 24 -4.49 3.77 -18.66
N LYS A 25 -3.29 4.36 -18.74
CA LYS A 25 -2.23 3.95 -19.68
C LYS A 25 -0.93 3.53 -19.01
N SER A 26 -0.91 3.39 -17.68
CA SER A 26 0.30 3.06 -16.93
C SER A 26 0.03 1.98 -15.89
N ASN A 27 1.08 1.23 -15.53
CA ASN A 27 1.00 0.29 -14.42
C ASN A 27 0.74 1.05 -13.11
N LEU A 28 -0.19 0.54 -12.31
CA LEU A 28 -0.55 1.10 -11.01
C LEU A 28 -0.25 0.09 -9.92
N VAL A 29 0.50 0.53 -8.90
CA VAL A 29 0.73 -0.23 -7.67
C VAL A 29 0.65 0.73 -6.50
N PHE A 30 -0.10 0.35 -5.47
CA PHE A 30 -0.19 1.09 -4.22
C PHE A 30 -0.63 0.15 -3.10
N SER A 31 -0.45 0.58 -1.85
CA SER A 31 -0.88 -0.19 -0.69
C SER A 31 -1.99 0.53 0.06
N PRO A 32 -3.25 0.06 -0.05
CA PRO A 32 -4.35 0.60 0.74
C PRO A 32 -4.08 0.55 2.25
N LEU A 33 -3.40 -0.49 2.74
CA LEU A 33 -3.08 -0.65 4.16
C LEU A 33 -2.11 0.43 4.66
N SER A 34 -1.12 0.78 3.84
CA SER A 34 -0.13 1.81 4.17
C SER A 34 -0.76 3.20 4.16
N ILE A 35 -1.65 3.48 3.20
CA ILE A 35 -2.44 4.73 3.14
C ILE A 35 -3.40 4.82 4.34
N TYR A 36 -4.06 3.72 4.69
CA TYR A 36 -4.94 3.66 5.86
C TYR A 36 -4.19 4.04 7.14
N ALA A 37 -2.98 3.49 7.34
CA ALA A 37 -2.17 3.77 8.51
C ALA A 37 -1.71 5.23 8.59
N VAL A 38 -1.29 5.85 7.48
CA VAL A 38 -0.86 7.25 7.49
C VAL A 38 -2.03 8.21 7.70
N LEU A 39 -3.22 7.90 7.16
CA LEU A 39 -4.44 8.67 7.42
C LEU A 39 -4.96 8.51 8.86
N ALA A 40 -4.64 7.40 9.53
CA ALA A 40 -4.92 7.25 10.96
C ALA A 40 -4.10 8.22 11.82
N LEU A 41 -2.86 8.57 11.41
CA LEU A 41 -2.09 9.63 12.07
C LEU A 41 -2.81 10.97 11.96
N LEU A 42 -3.36 11.30 10.79
CA LEU A 42 -4.18 12.50 10.60
C LEU A 42 -5.39 12.50 11.56
N ALA A 43 -6.09 11.38 11.68
CA ALA A 43 -7.22 11.24 12.61
C ALA A 43 -6.83 11.47 14.07
N ALA A 44 -5.63 11.03 14.49
CA ALA A 44 -5.13 11.25 15.84
C ALA A 44 -4.91 12.74 16.16
N GLY A 45 -4.63 13.57 15.15
CA GLY A 45 -4.45 15.02 15.29
C GLY A 45 -5.71 15.85 15.02
N ALA A 46 -6.66 15.34 14.24
CA ALA A 46 -7.82 16.09 13.74
C ALA A 46 -8.95 16.24 14.77
N GLY A 47 -9.56 17.42 14.89
CA GLY A 47 -10.74 17.65 15.75
C GLY A 47 -12.04 17.81 14.97
N ALA A 48 -13.18 17.71 15.68
CA ALA A 48 -14.52 18.04 15.19
C ALA A 48 -14.83 17.47 13.79
N ALA A 49 -15.36 18.31 12.87
CA ALA A 49 -15.76 17.90 11.53
C ALA A 49 -14.65 17.20 10.72
N THR A 50 -13.39 17.64 10.86
CA THR A 50 -12.26 17.00 10.16
C THR A 50 -12.05 15.57 10.64
N LEU A 51 -12.21 15.31 11.94
CA LEU A 51 -12.13 13.95 12.48
C LEU A 51 -13.24 13.07 11.91
N GLU A 52 -14.48 13.58 11.88
CA GLU A 52 -15.64 12.86 11.37
C GLU A 52 -15.48 12.48 9.90
N GLU A 53 -14.97 13.39 9.07
CA GLU A 53 -14.69 13.10 7.67
C GLU A 53 -13.62 12.04 7.48
N VAL A 54 -12.51 12.12 8.23
CA VAL A 54 -11.43 11.13 8.15
C VAL A 54 -11.93 9.76 8.59
N LEU A 55 -12.67 9.67 9.71
CA LEU A 55 -13.26 8.43 10.19
C LEU A 55 -14.20 7.81 9.16
N ARG A 56 -15.06 8.63 8.53
CA ARG A 56 -15.97 8.19 7.46
C ARG A 56 -15.22 7.65 6.25
N VAL A 57 -14.16 8.35 5.80
CA VAL A 57 -13.34 7.90 4.66
C VAL A 57 -12.66 6.56 4.94
N LEU A 58 -12.18 6.37 6.16
CA LEU A 58 -11.54 5.13 6.61
C LEU A 58 -12.54 4.03 6.99
N GLY A 59 -13.84 4.34 7.08
CA GLY A 59 -14.86 3.40 7.52
C GLY A 59 -14.68 2.96 8.98
N ALA A 60 -14.16 3.84 9.84
CA ALA A 60 -13.94 3.59 11.26
C ALA A 60 -14.92 4.40 12.13
N ARG A 61 -15.28 3.88 13.30
CA ARG A 61 -16.23 4.54 14.22
C ARG A 61 -15.56 5.45 15.23
N SER A 62 -14.26 5.27 15.47
CA SER A 62 -13.52 6.06 16.46
C SER A 62 -12.01 6.01 16.21
N ARG A 63 -11.28 6.94 16.85
CA ARG A 63 -9.81 6.93 16.88
C ARG A 63 -9.24 5.64 17.45
N ARG A 64 -9.84 5.12 18.52
CA ARG A 64 -9.42 3.86 19.15
C ARG A 64 -9.52 2.69 18.18
N GLU A 65 -10.59 2.62 17.39
CA GLU A 65 -10.73 1.58 16.37
C GLU A 65 -9.66 1.69 15.27
N LEU A 66 -9.26 2.91 14.89
CA LEU A 66 -8.13 3.14 13.99
C LEU A 66 -6.81 2.66 14.61
N GLU A 67 -6.54 3.05 15.85
CA GLU A 67 -5.33 2.64 16.60
C GLU A 67 -5.21 1.11 16.66
N ASP A 68 -6.27 0.43 17.10
CA ASP A 68 -6.32 -1.02 17.19
C ASP A 68 -6.15 -1.68 15.79
N SER A 69 -6.73 -1.07 14.75
CA SER A 69 -6.61 -1.57 13.38
C SER A 69 -5.18 -1.43 12.87
N VAL A 70 -4.54 -0.28 13.06
CA VAL A 70 -3.16 -0.05 12.62
C VAL A 70 -2.18 -0.96 13.37
N ALA A 71 -2.39 -1.17 14.67
CA ALA A 71 -1.62 -2.14 15.44
C ALA A 71 -1.74 -3.56 14.85
N ARG A 72 -2.97 -4.01 14.53
CA ARG A 72 -3.19 -5.31 13.88
C ARG A 72 -2.53 -5.40 12.50
N LEU A 73 -2.50 -4.31 11.73
CA LEU A 73 -1.84 -4.28 10.42
C LEU A 73 -0.33 -4.46 10.57
N ARG A 74 0.29 -3.68 11.47
CA ARG A 74 1.72 -3.72 11.77
C ARG A 74 2.15 -5.10 12.29
N ASP A 75 1.39 -5.67 13.23
CA ASP A 75 1.76 -6.92 13.90
C ASP A 75 1.32 -8.17 13.11
N GLY A 76 0.56 -7.97 12.03
CA GLY A 76 0.03 -9.01 11.16
C GLY A 76 0.54 -8.90 9.71
N PRO A 77 -0.30 -8.45 8.76
CA PRO A 77 0.02 -8.51 7.33
C PRO A 77 1.24 -7.68 6.89
N LEU A 78 1.61 -6.64 7.64
CA LEU A 78 2.76 -5.77 7.35
C LEU A 78 4.00 -6.08 8.21
N ARG A 79 3.96 -7.15 9.01
CA ARG A 79 5.10 -7.59 9.81
C ARG A 79 6.16 -8.21 8.91
N ASP A 80 7.43 -7.87 9.15
CA ASP A 80 8.54 -8.57 8.51
C ASP A 80 8.65 -10.01 9.05
N MET A 81 8.64 -10.98 8.14
CA MET A 81 8.72 -12.40 8.47
C MET A 81 9.89 -13.08 7.74
N SER A 82 10.79 -12.30 7.16
CA SER A 82 11.93 -12.77 6.36
C SER A 82 12.80 -13.79 7.10
N GLU A 83 13.13 -13.53 8.37
CA GLU A 83 13.95 -14.40 9.22
C GLU A 83 13.31 -15.74 9.57
N SER A 84 11.98 -15.81 9.51
CA SER A 84 11.21 -17.03 9.81
C SER A 84 10.67 -17.71 8.54
N GLY A 85 11.20 -17.36 7.37
CA GLY A 85 10.85 -17.99 6.08
C GLY A 85 9.57 -17.45 5.43
N GLY A 86 8.95 -16.42 6.00
CA GLY A 86 7.87 -15.67 5.38
C GLY A 86 8.36 -14.57 4.43
N PRO A 87 7.44 -13.72 3.93
CA PRO A 87 7.81 -12.58 3.10
C PRO A 87 8.67 -11.56 3.85
N SER A 88 9.57 -10.91 3.11
CA SER A 88 10.25 -9.71 3.57
C SER A 88 9.33 -8.51 3.40
N VAL A 89 9.10 -7.76 4.46
CA VAL A 89 8.27 -6.56 4.46
C VAL A 89 9.01 -5.42 5.14
N ALA A 90 9.09 -4.26 4.48
CA ALA A 90 9.46 -3.03 5.14
C ALA A 90 8.25 -2.11 5.11
N PHE A 91 7.81 -1.63 6.27
CA PHE A 91 6.66 -0.74 6.39
C PHE A 91 7.02 0.41 7.30
N ALA A 92 7.03 1.61 6.74
CA ALA A 92 7.42 2.84 7.41
C ALA A 92 6.40 3.92 7.08
N TYR A 93 6.02 4.70 8.09
CA TYR A 93 5.14 5.85 7.92
C TYR A 93 5.37 6.85 9.04
N GLY A 94 5.01 8.12 8.80
CA GLY A 94 5.25 9.18 9.75
C GLY A 94 4.66 10.52 9.35
N VAL A 95 4.93 11.50 10.20
CA VAL A 95 4.50 12.89 10.06
C VAL A 95 5.66 13.85 10.30
N TRP A 96 5.78 14.85 9.43
CA TRP A 96 6.77 15.92 9.50
C TRP A 96 6.06 17.26 9.57
N SER A 97 6.32 18.06 10.60
CA SER A 97 5.81 19.43 10.71
C SER A 97 6.91 20.46 10.43
N ASP A 98 6.51 21.66 10.03
CA ASP A 98 7.44 22.77 9.89
C ASP A 98 8.07 23.19 11.24
N LEU A 99 9.34 23.62 11.23
CA LEU A 99 10.07 24.12 12.41
C LEU A 99 9.35 25.27 13.13
N THR A 100 8.64 26.13 12.39
CA THR A 100 7.90 27.25 12.99
C THR A 100 6.58 26.82 13.62
N ARG A 101 6.14 25.57 13.38
CA ARG A 101 4.87 25.01 13.87
C ARG A 101 5.06 23.57 14.35
N PRO A 102 5.86 23.36 15.41
CA PRO A 102 6.09 22.03 15.94
C PRO A 102 4.78 21.39 16.42
N MET A 103 4.71 20.07 16.28
CA MET A 103 3.60 19.27 16.80
C MET A 103 3.45 19.43 18.32
N LYS A 104 2.19 19.40 18.80
CA LYS A 104 1.92 19.36 20.24
C LYS A 104 2.54 18.10 20.86
N PRO A 105 3.17 18.18 22.05
CA PRO A 105 3.80 17.02 22.70
C PRO A 105 2.88 15.80 22.79
N ALA A 106 1.63 15.99 23.26
CA ALA A 106 0.66 14.89 23.36
C ALA A 106 0.36 14.18 22.02
N TYR A 107 0.33 14.93 20.91
CA TYR A 107 0.15 14.33 19.59
C TYR A 107 1.39 13.55 19.17
N ARG A 108 2.59 14.13 19.34
CA ARG A 108 3.86 13.45 19.08
C ARG A 108 3.98 12.15 19.88
N ASP A 109 3.64 12.19 21.17
CA ASP A 109 3.69 11.01 22.05
C ASP A 109 2.70 9.93 21.59
N THR A 110 1.54 10.31 21.04
CA THR A 110 0.58 9.37 20.45
C THR A 110 1.15 8.73 19.18
N VAL A 111 1.73 9.53 18.27
CA VAL A 111 2.31 9.04 17.01
C VAL A 111 3.46 8.06 17.29
N VAL A 112 4.40 8.43 18.16
CA VAL A 112 5.58 7.60 18.47
C VAL A 112 5.21 6.43 19.39
N GLY A 113 4.43 6.68 20.43
CA GLY A 113 4.10 5.71 21.47
C GLY A 113 3.09 4.67 21.03
N THR A 114 1.97 5.10 20.44
CA THR A 114 0.84 4.24 20.06
C THR A 114 1.00 3.70 18.65
N TYR A 115 1.19 4.58 17.67
CA TYR A 115 1.28 4.18 16.27
C TYR A 115 2.64 3.58 15.90
N LYS A 116 3.69 3.81 16.70
CA LYS A 116 5.07 3.42 16.37
C LYS A 116 5.51 3.99 15.01
N ALA A 117 5.10 5.23 14.75
CA ALA A 117 5.39 5.97 13.53
C ALA A 117 6.40 7.09 13.81
N GLU A 118 7.02 7.60 12.74
CA GLU A 118 7.95 8.73 12.84
C GLU A 118 7.19 10.04 13.09
N ALA A 119 7.75 10.89 13.94
CA ALA A 119 7.22 12.22 14.24
C ALA A 119 8.38 13.21 14.35
N SER A 120 8.61 13.95 13.28
CA SER A 120 9.79 14.79 13.11
C SER A 120 9.44 16.22 12.71
N VAL A 121 10.42 17.12 12.82
CA VAL A 121 10.28 18.53 12.47
C VAL A 121 11.37 18.91 11.46
N VAL A 122 11.00 19.66 10.43
CA VAL A 122 11.88 20.04 9.31
C VAL A 122 11.63 21.48 8.87
N ASP A 123 12.59 22.09 8.17
CA ASP A 123 12.48 23.48 7.71
C ASP A 123 11.82 23.56 6.33
N PHE A 124 10.48 23.58 6.27
CA PHE A 124 9.82 23.77 4.98
C PHE A 124 9.91 25.22 4.51
N LEU A 125 9.89 26.18 5.44
CA LEU A 125 9.88 27.61 5.14
C LEU A 125 11.15 28.10 4.45
N ASN A 126 12.32 27.75 4.99
CA ASN A 126 13.60 28.27 4.51
C ASN A 126 14.34 27.29 3.60
N ASP A 127 14.15 25.97 3.77
CA ASP A 127 14.86 24.94 2.98
C ASP A 127 13.98 23.72 2.65
N PRO A 128 12.92 23.91 1.82
CA PRO A 128 12.01 22.82 1.46
C PRO A 128 12.70 21.68 0.71
N GLU A 129 13.80 21.96 0.00
CA GLU A 129 14.59 20.92 -0.68
C GLU A 129 15.34 20.04 0.33
N GLN A 130 15.95 20.63 1.37
CA GLN A 130 16.56 19.85 2.44
C GLN A 130 15.52 19.07 3.24
N ALA A 131 14.34 19.63 3.49
CA ALA A 131 13.25 18.91 4.11
C ALA A 131 12.83 17.68 3.29
N ALA A 132 12.68 17.82 1.97
CA ALA A 132 12.41 16.70 1.08
C ALA A 132 13.51 15.63 1.12
N ARG A 133 14.79 16.05 1.13
CA ARG A 133 15.94 15.14 1.28
C ARG A 133 15.89 14.36 2.60
N GLN A 134 15.61 15.04 3.72
CA GLN A 134 15.51 14.39 5.03
C GLN A 134 14.41 13.32 5.06
N ILE A 135 13.23 13.62 4.53
CA ILE A 135 12.11 12.67 4.45
C ILE A 135 12.49 11.47 3.57
N ASN A 136 13.09 11.72 2.40
CA ASN A 136 13.50 10.65 1.49
C ASN A 136 14.64 9.79 2.06
N THR A 137 15.61 10.38 2.76
CA THR A 137 16.67 9.63 3.47
C THR A 137 16.07 8.72 4.53
N TRP A 138 15.15 9.23 5.35
CA TRP A 138 14.47 8.42 6.36
C TRP A 138 13.70 7.25 5.72
N VAL A 139 12.99 7.49 4.60
CA VAL A 139 12.30 6.41 3.88
C VAL A 139 13.29 5.39 3.33
N ALA A 140 14.40 5.85 2.76
CA ALA A 140 15.44 4.98 2.23
C ALA A 140 15.99 4.06 3.34
N GLU A 141 16.37 4.63 4.48
CA GLU A 141 16.85 3.86 5.63
C GLU A 141 15.80 2.86 6.14
N ALA A 142 14.56 3.31 6.33
CA ALA A 142 13.48 2.48 6.83
C ALA A 142 13.05 1.37 5.86
N THR A 143 13.41 1.49 4.58
CA THR A 143 13.12 0.50 3.54
C THR A 143 14.38 -0.20 3.03
N MET A 144 15.50 -0.17 3.75
CA MET A 144 16.76 -0.83 3.36
C MET A 144 17.24 -0.39 1.96
N ASN A 145 17.07 0.89 1.64
CA ASN A 145 17.35 1.53 0.35
C ASN A 145 16.56 0.99 -0.85
N LEU A 146 15.45 0.28 -0.61
CA LEU A 146 14.59 -0.24 -1.69
C LEU A 146 13.62 0.80 -2.22
N ILE A 147 13.25 1.78 -1.40
CA ILE A 147 12.46 2.95 -1.78
C ILE A 147 13.28 4.18 -1.42
N THR A 148 13.82 4.87 -2.41
CA THR A 148 14.77 5.99 -2.19
C THR A 148 14.13 7.37 -2.32
N SER A 149 12.91 7.45 -2.83
CA SER A 149 12.21 8.71 -3.02
C SER A 149 10.70 8.54 -2.97
N VAL A 150 10.06 9.26 -2.06
CA VAL A 150 8.59 9.38 -1.94
C VAL A 150 8.12 10.83 -2.03
N VAL A 151 9.00 11.80 -1.74
CA VAL A 151 8.78 13.22 -1.93
C VAL A 151 9.51 13.63 -3.22
N PRO A 152 8.79 13.88 -4.33
CA PRO A 152 9.42 14.30 -5.58
C PRO A 152 10.15 15.64 -5.42
N PRO A 153 11.19 15.89 -6.23
CA PRO A 153 11.82 17.21 -6.29
C PRO A 153 10.78 18.31 -6.55
N ARG A 154 10.92 19.45 -5.86
CA ARG A 154 10.04 20.62 -6.00
C ARG A 154 8.55 20.38 -5.68
N SER A 155 8.22 19.28 -5.00
CA SER A 155 6.85 19.04 -4.53
C SER A 155 6.52 19.75 -3.21
N LEU A 156 7.54 20.22 -2.50
CA LEU A 156 7.42 21.00 -1.27
C LEU A 156 7.79 22.46 -1.53
N ASP A 157 7.16 23.35 -0.78
CA ASP A 157 7.36 24.80 -0.88
C ASP A 157 7.34 25.48 0.50
N PRO A 158 7.71 26.78 0.60
CA PRO A 158 7.69 27.52 1.88
C PRO A 158 6.32 27.64 2.58
N ASN A 159 5.23 27.31 1.90
CA ASN A 159 3.88 27.28 2.48
C ASN A 159 3.52 25.90 3.06
N THR A 160 4.32 24.87 2.81
CA THR A 160 4.14 23.53 3.36
C THR A 160 4.25 23.57 4.88
N ARG A 161 3.24 23.04 5.58
CA ARG A 161 3.20 23.03 7.07
C ARG A 161 3.30 21.64 7.66
N LEU A 162 2.84 20.64 6.93
CA LEU A 162 2.74 19.26 7.39
C LEU A 162 2.87 18.33 6.19
N VAL A 163 3.70 17.30 6.31
CA VAL A 163 3.80 16.20 5.36
C VAL A 163 3.51 14.90 6.10
N LEU A 164 2.64 14.09 5.51
CA LEU A 164 2.42 12.70 5.89
C LEU A 164 3.09 11.84 4.82
N ALA A 165 4.02 10.98 5.23
CA ALA A 165 4.72 10.09 4.30
C ALA A 165 4.58 8.64 4.73
N ASN A 166 4.47 7.76 3.75
CA ASN A 166 4.44 6.32 3.94
C ASN A 166 5.25 5.63 2.85
N ALA A 167 5.83 4.48 3.20
CA ALA A 167 6.55 3.61 2.30
C ALA A 167 6.29 2.17 2.72
N VAL A 168 6.03 1.31 1.72
CA VAL A 168 5.90 -0.12 1.96
C VAL A 168 6.56 -0.90 0.84
N TYR A 169 7.42 -1.81 1.25
CA TYR A 169 8.09 -2.78 0.40
C TYR A 169 7.59 -4.18 0.76
N PHE A 170 7.36 -5.01 -0.26
CA PHE A 170 6.99 -6.40 -0.09
C PHE A 170 7.80 -7.28 -1.06
N LYS A 171 8.47 -8.31 -0.51
CA LYS A 171 9.15 -9.35 -1.28
C LYS A 171 8.86 -10.71 -0.69
N GLY A 172 8.00 -11.46 -1.37
CA GLY A 172 7.69 -12.85 -1.04
C GLY A 172 8.30 -13.83 -2.03
N LYS A 173 8.72 -15.00 -1.54
CA LYS A 173 9.05 -16.16 -2.40
C LYS A 173 7.77 -16.94 -2.68
N TRP A 174 7.57 -17.42 -3.90
CA TRP A 174 6.42 -18.30 -4.20
C TRP A 174 6.49 -19.59 -3.38
N ASN A 175 5.33 -20.05 -2.90
CA ASN A 175 5.22 -21.36 -2.25
C ASN A 175 5.55 -22.49 -3.23
N LEU A 176 5.04 -22.36 -4.46
CA LEU A 176 5.39 -23.20 -5.60
C LEU A 176 6.12 -22.30 -6.62
N ALA A 177 7.44 -22.43 -6.70
CA ALA A 177 8.26 -21.61 -7.59
C ALA A 177 8.07 -22.02 -9.06
N PHE A 178 8.31 -21.06 -9.96
CA PHE A 178 8.39 -21.31 -11.40
C PHE A 178 9.78 -21.83 -11.74
N ASP A 179 9.88 -22.80 -12.64
CA ASP A 179 11.17 -23.22 -13.19
C ASP A 179 11.63 -22.18 -14.22
N GLU A 180 12.77 -21.54 -13.96
CA GLU A 180 13.34 -20.52 -14.84
C GLU A 180 13.58 -21.05 -16.26
N ARG A 181 13.86 -22.35 -16.42
CA ARG A 181 14.07 -23.00 -17.73
C ARG A 181 12.79 -23.06 -18.57
N GLN A 182 11.63 -22.95 -17.93
CA GLN A 182 10.33 -22.90 -18.60
C GLN A 182 9.89 -21.46 -18.92
N THR A 183 10.68 -20.46 -18.54
CA THR A 183 10.41 -19.07 -18.87
C THR A 183 10.76 -18.82 -20.34
N THR A 184 9.78 -18.37 -21.11
CA THR A 184 9.96 -18.11 -22.55
C THR A 184 9.40 -16.74 -22.91
N ASN A 185 10.06 -16.06 -23.84
CA ASN A 185 9.56 -14.77 -24.34
C ASN A 185 8.29 -15.02 -25.17
N LYS A 186 7.20 -14.34 -24.79
CA LYS A 186 5.91 -14.38 -25.49
C LYS A 186 5.34 -12.96 -25.63
N PRO A 187 4.50 -12.72 -26.64
CA PRO A 187 3.85 -11.42 -26.80
C PRO A 187 2.87 -11.14 -25.66
N PHE A 188 3.03 -9.98 -25.03
CA PHE A 188 2.03 -9.36 -24.14
C PHE A 188 1.32 -8.24 -24.90
N TYR A 189 0.00 -8.39 -25.05
CA TYR A 189 -0.84 -7.44 -25.76
C TYR A 189 -1.25 -6.31 -24.82
N ARG A 190 -0.93 -5.07 -25.21
CA ARG A 190 -1.27 -3.86 -24.47
C ARG A 190 -2.64 -3.33 -24.88
N LEU A 191 -3.21 -2.47 -24.04
CA LEU A 191 -4.51 -1.84 -24.27
C LEU A 191 -4.56 -0.92 -25.49
N ASP A 192 -3.40 -0.45 -25.97
CA ASP A 192 -3.29 0.35 -27.21
C ASP A 192 -3.23 -0.52 -28.49
N GLY A 193 -3.39 -1.84 -28.35
CA GLY A 193 -3.31 -2.81 -29.45
C GLY A 193 -1.90 -3.22 -29.83
N THR A 194 -0.86 -2.59 -29.26
CA THR A 194 0.53 -2.98 -29.52
C THR A 194 0.92 -4.23 -28.71
N ALA A 195 1.92 -4.96 -29.19
CA ALA A 195 2.47 -6.11 -28.49
C ALA A 195 3.94 -5.88 -28.12
N VAL A 196 4.34 -6.37 -26.95
CA VAL A 196 5.74 -6.39 -26.50
C VAL A 196 6.10 -7.81 -26.06
N ASN A 197 7.27 -8.30 -26.46
CA ASN A 197 7.76 -9.59 -25.97
C ASN A 197 8.27 -9.43 -24.54
N VAL A 198 7.74 -10.25 -23.63
CA VAL A 198 8.16 -10.29 -22.22
C VAL A 198 8.38 -11.74 -21.79
N PRO A 199 9.22 -11.99 -20.77
CA PRO A 199 9.41 -13.33 -20.23
C PRO A 199 8.14 -13.80 -19.51
N PHE A 200 7.45 -14.77 -20.09
CA PHE A 200 6.31 -15.44 -19.45
C PHE A 200 6.79 -16.64 -18.66
N MET A 201 6.54 -16.62 -17.35
CA MET A 201 6.80 -17.75 -16.45
C MET A 201 5.72 -18.82 -16.64
N THR A 202 6.09 -20.10 -16.56
CA THR A 202 5.17 -21.24 -16.69
C THR A 202 5.33 -22.20 -15.51
N ASN A 203 4.21 -22.72 -15.00
CA ASN A 203 4.18 -23.73 -13.95
C ASN A 203 2.98 -24.67 -14.18
N TYR A 204 3.22 -25.98 -14.15
CA TYR A 204 2.21 -27.02 -14.35
C TYR A 204 1.67 -27.61 -13.04
N SER A 205 2.00 -27.00 -11.90
CA SER A 205 1.50 -27.38 -10.58
C SER A 205 0.02 -27.04 -10.43
N ARG A 206 -0.65 -27.69 -9.47
CA ARG A 206 -2.03 -27.36 -9.12
C ARG A 206 -2.09 -25.99 -8.42
N HIS A 207 -2.81 -25.06 -9.03
CA HIS A 207 -3.11 -23.75 -8.46
C HIS A 207 -4.60 -23.59 -8.22
N TYR A 208 -4.97 -22.66 -7.33
CA TYR A 208 -6.36 -22.29 -7.12
C TYR A 208 -6.77 -21.32 -8.24
N ILE A 209 -7.73 -21.76 -9.05
CA ILE A 209 -8.32 -20.97 -10.13
C ILE A 209 -9.83 -20.94 -9.88
N ALA A 210 -10.42 -19.76 -10.02
CA ALA A 210 -11.87 -19.57 -10.04
C ALA A 210 -12.27 -18.92 -11.37
N GLU A 211 -13.24 -19.51 -12.04
CA GLU A 211 -13.82 -18.97 -13.26
C GLU A 211 -15.09 -18.20 -12.93
N HIS A 212 -15.25 -17.04 -13.54
CA HIS A 212 -16.42 -16.18 -13.41
C HIS A 212 -16.89 -15.74 -14.80
N ASP A 213 -18.11 -15.21 -14.88
CA ASP A 213 -18.61 -14.63 -16.13
C ASP A 213 -17.75 -13.42 -16.55
N GLY A 214 -16.92 -13.60 -17.58
CA GLY A 214 -16.09 -12.58 -18.21
C GLY A 214 -14.67 -12.43 -17.65
N PHE A 215 -14.26 -13.22 -16.66
CA PHE A 215 -12.89 -13.21 -16.13
C PHE A 215 -12.56 -14.46 -15.32
N MET A 216 -11.26 -14.72 -15.15
CA MET A 216 -10.71 -15.73 -14.26
C MET A 216 -9.91 -15.10 -13.12
N VAL A 217 -9.82 -15.83 -11.99
CA VAL A 217 -8.98 -15.45 -10.85
C VAL A 217 -7.99 -16.56 -10.55
N LEU A 218 -6.70 -16.25 -10.64
CA LEU A 218 -5.61 -17.14 -10.23
C LEU A 218 -5.06 -16.69 -8.87
N LYS A 219 -4.98 -17.59 -7.89
CA LYS A 219 -4.38 -17.33 -6.58
C LYS A 219 -3.02 -18.03 -6.43
N LEU A 220 -1.96 -17.22 -6.34
CA LEU A 220 -0.58 -17.65 -6.12
C LEU A 220 -0.17 -17.40 -4.67
N ARG A 221 0.15 -18.45 -3.93
CA ARG A 221 0.58 -18.33 -2.52
C ARG A 221 2.06 -18.02 -2.43
N TYR A 222 2.43 -17.13 -1.52
CA TYR A 222 3.81 -16.98 -1.07
C TYR A 222 4.14 -18.03 0.00
N LYS A 223 5.44 -18.30 0.19
CA LYS A 223 5.94 -19.02 1.35
C LYS A 223 5.53 -18.27 2.61
N SER A 224 5.00 -19.00 3.57
CA SER A 224 4.60 -18.46 4.87
C SER A 224 5.53 -18.97 5.95
N SER A 225 5.77 -18.12 6.94
CA SER A 225 6.47 -18.52 8.16
C SER A 225 5.63 -19.51 8.96
N PRO A 226 6.24 -20.55 9.56
CA PRO A 226 5.54 -21.46 10.48
C PRO A 226 5.13 -20.76 11.78
N CYS A 227 5.70 -19.60 12.09
CA CYS A 227 5.41 -18.81 13.29
C CYS A 227 4.10 -18.02 13.19
N THR A 228 3.36 -18.10 12.06
CA THR A 228 2.10 -17.40 11.87
C THR A 228 1.10 -18.24 11.09
N ARG A 229 -0.20 -18.00 11.34
CA ARG A 229 -1.29 -18.53 10.51
C ARG A 229 -1.62 -17.62 9.31
N LEU A 230 -0.94 -16.48 9.20
CA LEU A 230 -1.12 -15.56 8.08
C LEU A 230 -0.47 -16.12 6.82
N HIS A 231 -1.23 -16.10 5.73
CA HIS A 231 -0.75 -16.49 4.42
C HIS A 231 -0.95 -15.34 3.44
N HIS A 232 0.15 -14.83 2.89
CA HIS A 232 0.10 -13.88 1.80
C HIS A 232 -0.12 -14.62 0.47
N CYS A 233 -0.91 -14.03 -0.41
CA CYS A 233 -1.09 -14.50 -1.77
C CYS A 233 -1.25 -13.32 -2.73
N MET A 234 -0.85 -13.53 -3.97
CA MET A 234 -1.20 -12.68 -5.10
C MET A 234 -2.43 -13.27 -5.79
N CYS A 235 -3.47 -12.46 -5.94
CA CYS A 235 -4.63 -12.81 -6.77
C CYS A 235 -4.50 -12.04 -8.10
N ILE A 236 -4.54 -12.77 -9.20
CA ILE A 236 -4.50 -12.21 -10.55
C ILE A 236 -5.89 -12.34 -11.13
N PHE A 237 -6.53 -11.20 -11.41
CA PHE A 237 -7.81 -11.12 -12.08
C PHE A 237 -7.55 -10.90 -13.57
N LEU A 238 -7.86 -11.89 -14.39
CA LEU A 238 -7.60 -11.88 -15.82
C LEU A 238 -8.93 -11.87 -16.58
N PRO A 239 -9.31 -10.76 -17.24
CA PRO A 239 -10.49 -10.72 -18.09
C PRO A 239 -10.37 -11.66 -19.30
N ASP A 240 -11.50 -12.15 -19.80
CA ASP A 240 -11.53 -13.00 -20.99
C ASP A 240 -11.20 -12.21 -22.27
N SER A 241 -11.57 -10.92 -22.32
CA SER A 241 -11.25 -10.01 -23.42
C SER A 241 -10.03 -9.12 -23.13
N LEU A 242 -9.28 -8.77 -24.17
CA LEU A 242 -8.06 -7.94 -24.05
C LEU A 242 -8.34 -6.52 -23.51
N ASP A 243 -9.54 -6.00 -23.78
CA ASP A 243 -10.04 -4.71 -23.31
C ASP A 243 -10.91 -4.82 -22.04
N GLY A 244 -11.06 -6.03 -21.49
CA GLY A 244 -12.00 -6.36 -20.42
C GLY A 244 -11.58 -5.87 -19.03
N LEU A 245 -10.39 -5.27 -18.88
CA LEU A 245 -9.87 -4.83 -17.58
C LEU A 245 -10.82 -3.84 -16.89
N GLY A 246 -11.40 -2.92 -17.65
CA GLY A 246 -12.37 -1.94 -17.13
C GLY A 246 -13.71 -2.55 -16.70
N SER A 247 -14.17 -3.62 -17.36
CA SER A 247 -15.38 -4.34 -16.93
C SER A 247 -15.12 -5.22 -15.70
N THR A 248 -13.94 -5.84 -15.61
CA THR A 248 -13.58 -6.70 -14.48
C THR A 248 -13.47 -5.90 -13.19
N THR A 249 -12.83 -4.72 -13.21
CA THR A 249 -12.76 -3.84 -12.03
C THR A 249 -14.15 -3.40 -11.53
N ARG A 250 -15.14 -3.27 -12.43
CA ARG A 250 -16.54 -2.97 -12.06
C ARG A 250 -17.26 -4.18 -11.44
N LYS A 251 -17.00 -5.39 -11.93
CA LYS A 251 -17.65 -6.64 -11.47
C LYS A 251 -17.12 -7.14 -10.12
N THR A 252 -15.83 -6.93 -9.81
CA THR A 252 -15.18 -7.47 -8.59
C THR A 252 -15.51 -6.71 -7.31
N GLY A 253 -16.43 -5.73 -7.34
CA GLY A 253 -16.88 -5.06 -6.12
C GLY A 253 -15.82 -4.14 -5.50
N PHE A 254 -14.88 -3.61 -6.28
CA PHE A 254 -14.14 -2.41 -5.89
C PHE A 254 -15.07 -1.15 -5.93
N ARG A 255 -16.24 -1.23 -5.28
CA ARG A 255 -17.17 -0.12 -5.03
C ARG A 255 -16.86 0.54 -3.70
#